data_AF-A0A8S3GG26-F1
#
_entry.id   AF-A0A8S3GG26-F1
#
_cell.length_a   1.000
_cell.length_b   1.000
_cell.length_c   1.000
_cell.angle_alpha   90.00
_cell.angle_beta   90.00
_cell.angle_gamma   90.00
#
_symmetry.space_group_name_H-M   'P 1'
#
loop_
_entity.id
_entity.type
_entity.pdbx_description
1 polymer ?
#
loop_
_entity_poly.entity_id
_entity_poly.type
_entity_poly.pdbx_seq_one_letter_code
_entity_poly.pdbx_strand_id
1 'polypeptide(L)'
;TISGGGSGSVTFLATKSGELTDATVWSGGLAPSGNFSLSIPAGITITISGGTLSLQMLRCDVYGTLALGSGSATFTFAFPPTIIVRSSGKLLDQTSSNVFLFPSNSIIAVLSGGGFGAKGTALKIVQGGVAGASFTLTSATGPFTCGMLPDGSIETY
;
A
#
# COMPACT_ATOMS: atom_id res chain seq x y z
N THR A 1 29.89 -10.63 -8.28
CA THR A 1 29.89 -10.12 -6.90
C THR A 1 29.43 -8.69 -6.94
N ILE A 2 28.21 -8.38 -6.46
CA ILE A 2 27.84 -6.99 -6.24
C ILE A 2 28.12 -6.74 -4.76
N SER A 3 29.31 -6.19 -4.50
CA SER A 3 29.62 -5.49 -3.26
C SER A 3 29.04 -4.09 -3.37
N GLY A 4 28.14 -3.73 -2.46
CA GLY A 4 27.59 -2.39 -2.39
C GLY A 4 26.96 -2.18 -1.02
N GLY A 5 27.77 -1.76 -0.06
CA GLY A 5 27.29 -1.26 1.22
C GLY A 5 26.47 0.00 1.02
N GLY A 6 25.22 -0.08 1.42
CA GLY A 6 24.28 1.04 1.54
C GLY A 6 22.97 0.46 2.05
N SER A 7 22.52 0.88 3.23
CA SER A 7 21.15 0.63 3.71
C SER A 7 20.14 1.45 2.90
N GLY A 8 20.23 1.38 1.56
CA GLY A 8 19.30 1.99 0.63
C GLY A 8 18.22 0.97 0.31
N SER A 9 16.96 1.33 0.55
CA SER A 9 15.81 0.57 0.07
C SER A 9 15.93 0.34 -1.44
N VAL A 10 15.87 -0.90 -1.90
CA VAL A 10 15.75 -1.21 -3.32
C VAL A 10 14.36 -0.77 -3.78
N THR A 11 14.27 -0.04 -4.90
CA THR A 11 12.99 0.31 -5.53
C THR A 11 12.71 -0.66 -6.67
N PHE A 12 11.60 -1.38 -6.58
CA PHE A 12 11.13 -2.29 -7.61
C PHE A 12 10.17 -1.56 -8.54
N LEU A 13 10.48 -1.59 -9.84
CA LEU A 13 9.66 -1.00 -10.89
C LEU A 13 8.83 -2.10 -11.55
N ALA A 14 7.51 -1.95 -11.54
CA ALA A 14 6.63 -2.86 -12.25
C ALA A 14 6.71 -2.61 -13.77
N THR A 15 6.83 -3.68 -14.56
CA THR A 15 6.90 -3.62 -16.04
C THR A 15 5.65 -4.19 -16.70
N LYS A 16 4.84 -4.94 -15.96
CA LYS A 16 3.52 -5.45 -16.37
C LYS A 16 2.63 -5.65 -15.15
N SER A 17 1.33 -5.88 -15.38
CA SER A 17 0.40 -6.21 -14.30
C SER A 17 0.61 -7.62 -13.77
N GLY A 18 0.38 -7.82 -12.47
CA GLY A 18 0.47 -9.14 -11.84
C GLY A 18 0.58 -9.09 -10.32
N GLU A 19 0.92 -10.22 -9.72
CA GLU A 19 1.09 -10.37 -8.27
C GLU A 19 2.44 -9.82 -7.79
N LEU A 20 2.47 -9.28 -6.57
CA LEU A 20 3.69 -8.79 -5.92
C LEU A 20 4.82 -9.84 -5.93
N THR A 21 4.47 -11.10 -5.71
CA THR A 21 5.44 -12.20 -5.58
C THR A 21 5.89 -12.77 -6.92
N ASP A 22 5.30 -12.37 -8.05
CA ASP A 22 5.71 -12.84 -9.36
C ASP A 22 6.95 -12.08 -9.83
N ALA A 23 8.10 -12.75 -9.86
CA ALA A 23 9.37 -12.15 -10.26
C ALA A 23 9.33 -11.58 -11.70
N THR A 24 8.46 -12.09 -12.56
CA THR A 24 8.36 -11.64 -13.96
C THR A 24 7.67 -10.28 -14.11
N VAL A 25 6.98 -9.79 -13.07
CA VAL A 25 6.33 -8.47 -13.00
C VAL A 25 7.33 -7.32 -12.88
N TRP A 26 8.52 -7.61 -12.37
CA TRP A 26 9.47 -6.59 -11.93
C TRP A 26 10.63 -6.44 -12.89
N SER A 27 11.07 -5.19 -13.08
CA SER A 27 12.32 -4.91 -13.76
C SER A 27 13.47 -5.62 -13.04
N GLY A 28 14.26 -6.39 -13.78
CA GLY A 28 15.34 -7.21 -13.22
C GLY A 28 14.96 -8.65 -12.87
N GLY A 29 13.69 -9.04 -13.04
CA GLY A 29 13.27 -10.44 -12.90
C GLY A 29 13.35 -10.98 -11.46
N LEU A 30 13.23 -10.10 -10.46
CA LEU A 30 13.27 -10.45 -9.04
C LEU A 30 12.05 -9.83 -8.35
N ALA A 31 11.34 -10.64 -7.56
CA ALA A 31 10.24 -10.14 -6.75
C ALA A 31 10.76 -9.35 -5.53
N PRO A 32 10.00 -8.34 -5.06
CA PRO A 32 10.27 -7.63 -3.82
C PRO A 32 10.52 -8.57 -2.64
N SER A 33 11.58 -8.30 -1.88
CA SER A 33 11.97 -9.04 -0.69
C SER A 33 12.70 -8.11 0.28
N GLY A 34 12.76 -8.48 1.56
CA GLY A 34 13.34 -7.64 2.61
C GLY A 34 12.63 -6.28 2.70
N ASN A 35 13.43 -5.22 2.85
CA ASN A 35 12.95 -3.84 2.85
C ASN A 35 12.99 -3.28 1.44
N PHE A 36 11.84 -2.81 0.95
CA PHE A 36 11.73 -2.35 -0.43
C PHE A 36 10.80 -1.14 -0.58
N SER A 37 10.91 -0.50 -1.74
CA SER A 37 9.95 0.47 -2.24
C SER A 37 9.41 0.02 -3.60
N LEU A 38 8.23 0.49 -3.97
CA LEU A 38 7.60 0.18 -5.25
C LEU A 38 7.35 1.43 -6.07
N SER A 39 7.47 1.30 -7.39
CA SER A 39 6.95 2.24 -8.37
C SER A 39 6.05 1.48 -9.34
N ILE A 40 4.77 1.87 -9.40
CA ILE A 40 3.77 1.25 -10.26
C ILE A 40 3.41 2.25 -11.36
N PRO A 41 3.89 2.07 -12.61
CA PRO A 41 3.58 2.96 -13.73
C PRO A 41 2.10 2.97 -14.11
N ALA A 42 1.68 4.03 -14.81
CA ALA A 42 0.33 4.15 -15.34
C ALA A 42 -0.04 2.94 -16.22
N GLY A 43 -1.30 2.49 -16.12
CA GLY A 43 -1.81 1.32 -16.86
C GLY A 43 -1.41 -0.05 -16.29
N ILE A 44 -0.51 -0.11 -15.29
CA ILE A 44 -0.11 -1.36 -14.63
C ILE A 44 -0.88 -1.54 -13.33
N THR A 45 -1.33 -2.76 -13.06
CA THR A 45 -1.94 -3.16 -11.78
C THR A 45 -1.07 -4.16 -11.06
N ILE A 46 -0.64 -3.81 -9.85
CA ILE A 46 -0.01 -4.76 -8.92
C ILE A 46 -1.03 -5.19 -7.89
N THR A 47 -1.19 -6.50 -7.76
CA THR A 47 -2.03 -7.12 -6.75
C THR A 47 -1.18 -7.63 -5.59
N ILE A 48 -1.64 -7.40 -4.36
CA ILE A 48 -1.15 -8.10 -3.18
C ILE A 48 -2.32 -8.93 -2.64
N SER A 49 -2.35 -10.19 -3.06
CA SER A 49 -3.36 -11.16 -2.62
C SER A 49 -3.14 -11.63 -1.17
N GLY A 50 -4.19 -12.18 -0.56
CA GLY A 50 -4.15 -12.66 0.83
C GLY A 50 -4.43 -11.57 1.87
N GLY A 51 -4.29 -11.92 3.16
CA GLY A 51 -4.73 -11.06 4.27
C GLY A 51 -3.67 -10.17 4.90
N THR A 52 -2.38 -10.39 4.59
CA THR A 52 -1.28 -9.68 5.24
C THR A 52 -0.09 -9.49 4.30
N LEU A 53 0.43 -8.27 4.21
CA LEU A 53 1.78 -8.02 3.71
C LEU A 53 2.76 -8.10 4.88
N SER A 54 3.52 -9.20 4.92
CA SER A 54 4.52 -9.48 5.95
C SER A 54 5.91 -8.91 5.65
N LEU A 55 6.10 -8.28 4.49
CA LEU A 55 7.35 -7.63 4.11
C LEU A 55 7.27 -6.12 4.35
N GLN A 56 8.42 -5.49 4.63
CA GLN A 56 8.48 -4.05 4.89
C GLN A 56 8.53 -3.26 3.57
N MET A 57 7.34 -2.91 3.07
CA MET A 57 7.20 -1.93 1.99
C MET A 57 7.30 -0.51 2.57
N LEU A 58 8.46 0.11 2.45
CA LEU A 58 8.73 1.45 2.98
C LEU A 58 7.92 2.52 2.26
N ARG A 59 7.89 2.46 0.93
CA ARG A 59 7.20 3.43 0.08
C ARG A 59 6.59 2.78 -1.16
N CYS A 60 5.41 3.23 -1.56
CA CYS A 60 4.80 2.86 -2.84
C CYS A 60 4.31 4.10 -3.56
N ASP A 61 4.93 4.43 -4.70
CA ASP A 61 4.44 5.46 -5.62
C ASP A 61 3.53 4.82 -6.68
N VAL A 62 2.25 5.14 -6.62
CA VAL A 62 1.20 4.52 -7.44
C VAL A 62 0.75 5.48 -8.54
N TYR A 63 1.29 5.32 -9.75
CA TYR A 63 0.78 5.98 -10.96
C TYR A 63 -0.23 5.10 -11.71
N GLY A 64 -0.13 3.78 -11.57
CA GLY A 64 -1.10 2.79 -12.02
C GLY A 64 -2.07 2.38 -10.91
N THR A 65 -2.16 1.09 -10.62
CA THR A 65 -3.06 0.57 -9.59
C THR A 65 -2.32 -0.31 -8.60
N LEU A 66 -2.54 -0.07 -7.31
CA LEU A 66 -2.22 -1.00 -6.24
C LEU A 66 -3.54 -1.61 -5.74
N ALA A 67 -3.71 -2.93 -5.87
CA ALA A 67 -4.90 -3.65 -5.44
C ALA A 67 -4.56 -4.57 -4.26
N LEU A 68 -5.29 -4.43 -3.15
CA LEU A 68 -4.96 -5.11 -1.89
C LEU A 68 -6.06 -6.04 -1.43
N GLY A 69 -5.68 -7.22 -0.94
CA GLY A 69 -6.57 -8.05 -0.14
C GLY A 69 -7.46 -9.01 -0.92
N SER A 70 -7.16 -9.26 -2.19
CA SER A 70 -7.88 -10.25 -2.99
C SER A 70 -7.91 -11.61 -2.26
N GLY A 71 -9.11 -12.19 -2.14
CA GLY A 71 -9.32 -13.46 -1.45
C GLY A 71 -9.31 -13.39 0.09
N SER A 72 -9.30 -12.21 0.69
CA SER A 72 -9.29 -12.02 2.14
C SER A 72 -10.44 -11.13 2.64
N ALA A 73 -10.84 -11.33 3.90
CA ALA A 73 -11.82 -10.46 4.56
C ALA A 73 -11.26 -9.08 4.91
N THR A 74 -9.97 -9.03 5.26
CA THR A 74 -9.25 -7.83 5.66
C THR A 74 -7.84 -7.87 5.09
N PHE A 75 -7.20 -6.71 4.94
CA PHE A 75 -5.79 -6.64 4.56
C PHE A 75 -4.96 -5.93 5.62
N THR A 76 -3.85 -6.52 6.03
CA THR A 76 -2.99 -6.03 7.12
C THR A 76 -1.59 -5.72 6.62
N PHE A 77 -1.07 -4.55 6.97
CA PHE A 77 0.36 -4.28 6.87
C PHE A 77 1.04 -4.70 8.18
N ALA A 78 2.06 -5.56 8.12
CA ALA A 78 2.85 -5.92 9.32
C ALA A 78 3.82 -4.79 9.74
N PHE A 79 4.20 -3.94 8.78
CA PHE A 79 5.14 -2.83 8.96
C PHE A 79 4.56 -1.56 8.35
N PRO A 80 4.89 -0.36 8.87
CA PRO A 80 4.28 0.89 8.41
C PRO A 80 4.71 1.24 6.98
N PRO A 81 3.76 1.35 6.03
CA PRO A 81 4.06 1.83 4.69
C PRO A 81 3.80 3.33 4.55
N THR A 82 4.49 3.95 3.60
CA THR A 82 4.04 5.21 2.98
C THR A 82 3.51 4.94 1.59
N ILE A 83 2.20 5.07 1.39
CA ILE A 83 1.55 4.87 0.08
C ILE A 83 1.17 6.23 -0.48
N ILE A 84 1.63 6.53 -1.69
CA ILE A 84 1.35 7.79 -2.37
C ILE A 84 0.69 7.48 -3.71
N VAL A 85 -0.61 7.73 -3.77
CA VAL A 85 -1.40 7.62 -5.00
C VAL A 85 -1.24 8.91 -5.79
N ARG A 86 -0.55 8.82 -6.92
CA ARG A 86 -0.26 9.93 -7.82
C ARG A 86 -1.44 10.19 -8.75
N SER A 87 -1.36 11.25 -9.54
CA SER A 87 -2.37 11.56 -10.57
C SER A 87 -2.65 10.35 -11.46
N SER A 88 -3.93 10.07 -11.75
CA SER A 88 -4.47 8.88 -12.43
C SER A 88 -4.28 7.53 -11.73
N GLY A 89 -3.47 7.48 -10.67
CA GLY A 89 -3.23 6.29 -9.89
C GLY A 89 -4.44 5.89 -9.05
N LYS A 90 -4.50 4.60 -8.68
CA LYS A 90 -5.58 4.04 -7.85
C LYS A 90 -5.05 3.13 -6.75
N LEU A 91 -5.52 3.34 -5.53
CA LEU A 91 -5.50 2.33 -4.48
C LEU A 91 -6.87 1.64 -4.45
N LEU A 92 -6.89 0.32 -4.66
CA LEU A 92 -8.11 -0.48 -4.71
C LEU A 92 -8.19 -1.44 -3.52
N ASP A 93 -9.37 -1.47 -2.92
CA ASP A 93 -9.75 -2.45 -1.93
C ASP A 93 -10.44 -3.64 -2.59
N GLN A 94 -9.87 -4.82 -2.40
CA GLN A 94 -10.41 -6.10 -2.87
C GLN A 94 -10.76 -7.04 -1.70
N THR A 95 -10.73 -6.54 -0.47
CA THR A 95 -11.16 -7.29 0.70
C THR A 95 -12.68 -7.43 0.71
N SER A 96 -13.21 -8.50 1.32
CA SER A 96 -14.66 -8.70 1.39
C SER A 96 -15.35 -7.90 2.50
N SER A 97 -14.63 -7.49 3.55
CA SER A 97 -15.19 -6.67 4.64
C SER A 97 -14.87 -5.17 4.50
N ASN A 98 -14.16 -4.77 3.44
CA ASN A 98 -13.70 -3.42 3.20
C ASN A 98 -12.87 -2.85 4.37
N VAL A 99 -11.85 -3.58 4.83
CA VAL A 99 -11.02 -3.17 5.98
C VAL A 99 -9.53 -3.32 5.67
N PHE A 100 -8.82 -2.22 5.85
CA PHE A 100 -7.36 -2.20 5.88
C PHE A 100 -6.85 -1.89 7.29
N LEU A 101 -5.90 -2.69 7.75
CA LEU A 101 -5.26 -2.58 9.07
C LEU A 101 -3.82 -2.11 8.89
N PHE A 102 -3.46 -1.04 9.59
CA PHE A 102 -2.16 -0.38 9.53
C PHE A 102 -1.53 -0.30 10.91
N PRO A 103 -0.21 -0.49 11.05
CA PRO A 103 0.48 -0.14 12.28
C PRO A 103 0.63 1.39 12.39
N SER A 104 0.98 1.88 13.58
CA SER A 104 1.37 3.27 13.78
C SER A 104 2.52 3.67 12.85
N ASN A 105 2.59 4.95 12.48
CA ASN A 105 3.50 5.57 11.51
C ASN A 105 3.22 5.24 10.03
N SER A 106 2.05 4.69 9.72
CA SER A 106 1.62 4.50 8.34
C SER A 106 1.07 5.79 7.75
N ILE A 107 1.30 6.02 6.46
CA ILE A 107 0.79 7.18 5.72
C ILE A 107 0.14 6.70 4.42
N ILE A 108 -1.05 7.21 4.14
CA ILE A 108 -1.70 7.11 2.83
C ILE A 108 -1.97 8.53 2.35
N ALA A 109 -1.35 8.92 1.24
CA ALA A 109 -1.61 10.19 0.58
C ALA A 109 -2.17 9.92 -0.81
N VAL A 110 -3.32 10.52 -1.12
CA VAL A 110 -3.89 10.53 -2.47
C VAL A 110 -3.77 11.95 -2.97
N LEU A 111 -2.91 12.17 -3.96
CA LEU A 111 -2.68 13.48 -4.53
C LEU A 111 -3.81 13.87 -5.51
N SER A 112 -3.81 15.13 -5.94
CA SER A 112 -4.75 15.61 -6.96
C SER A 112 -4.74 14.70 -8.21
N GLY A 113 -5.93 14.30 -8.65
CA GLY A 113 -6.13 13.37 -9.76
C GLY A 113 -5.88 11.89 -9.42
N GLY A 114 -5.36 11.56 -8.24
CA GLY A 114 -5.30 10.20 -7.72
C GLY A 114 -6.65 9.76 -7.15
N GLY A 115 -6.87 8.45 -7.08
CA GLY A 115 -8.12 7.89 -6.59
C GLY A 115 -7.92 6.79 -5.55
N PHE A 116 -8.89 6.70 -4.65
CA PHE A 116 -9.09 5.51 -3.82
C PHE A 116 -10.41 4.85 -4.27
N GLY A 117 -10.31 3.67 -4.89
CA GLY A 117 -11.47 2.88 -5.32
C GLY A 117 -12.09 2.13 -4.15
N ALA A 118 -12.48 2.88 -3.13
CA ALA A 118 -13.09 2.37 -1.91
C ALA A 118 -14.50 1.88 -2.20
N LYS A 119 -14.92 0.91 -1.40
CA LYS A 119 -16.33 0.50 -1.26
C LYS A 119 -16.82 0.77 0.16
N GLY A 120 -16.50 1.94 0.72
CA GLY A 120 -16.65 2.16 2.17
C GLY A 120 -15.52 1.51 2.98
N THR A 121 -14.29 1.57 2.48
CA THR A 121 -13.12 0.96 3.12
C THR A 121 -12.77 1.66 4.43
N ALA A 122 -12.79 0.91 5.52
CA ALA A 122 -12.30 1.36 6.83
C ALA A 122 -10.78 1.22 6.90
N LEU A 123 -10.09 2.34 7.04
CA LEU A 123 -8.69 2.42 7.41
C LEU A 123 -8.61 2.39 8.93
N LYS A 124 -7.93 1.40 9.50
CA LYS A 124 -7.80 1.25 10.96
C LYS A 124 -6.34 1.21 11.36
N ILE A 125 -6.02 1.88 12.46
CA ILE A 125 -4.75 1.70 13.14
C ILE A 125 -4.85 0.48 14.07
N VAL A 126 -3.78 -0.32 14.14
CA VAL A 126 -3.63 -1.44 15.07
C VAL A 126 -2.46 -1.13 16.00
N GLN A 127 -2.72 -1.17 17.31
CA GLN A 127 -1.70 -1.02 18.35
C GLN A 127 -1.74 -2.20 19.30
N GLY A 128 -0.59 -2.85 19.53
CA GLY A 128 -0.50 -4.00 20.43
C GLY A 128 -1.41 -5.18 20.06
N GLY A 129 -1.81 -5.31 18.79
CA GLY A 129 -2.73 -6.35 18.30
C GLY A 129 -4.22 -6.01 18.43
N VAL A 130 -4.58 -4.81 18.90
CA VAL A 130 -5.97 -4.36 19.02
C VAL A 130 -6.27 -3.27 17.99
N ALA A 131 -7.42 -3.35 17.33
CA ALA A 131 -7.90 -2.30 16.44
C ALA A 131 -8.22 -1.04 17.25
N GLY A 132 -7.51 0.05 16.95
CA GLY A 132 -7.70 1.37 17.55
C GLY A 132 -8.65 2.24 16.72
N ALA A 133 -8.27 3.51 16.52
CA ALA A 133 -9.04 4.45 15.72
C ALA A 133 -9.34 3.92 14.30
N SER A 134 -10.46 4.37 13.74
CA SER A 134 -10.91 4.00 12.40
C SER A 134 -11.39 5.22 11.65
N PHE A 135 -11.06 5.28 10.37
CA PHE A 135 -11.57 6.27 9.43
C PHE A 135 -12.10 5.55 8.19
N THR A 136 -13.35 5.80 7.82
CA THR A 136 -13.99 5.15 6.67
C THR A 136 -13.95 6.06 5.45
N LEU A 137 -13.38 5.53 4.36
CA LEU A 137 -13.35 6.18 3.07
C LEU A 137 -14.39 5.52 2.15
N THR A 138 -15.38 6.27 1.67
CA THR A 138 -16.47 5.71 0.83
C THR A 138 -16.12 5.66 -0.66
N SER A 139 -15.50 6.71 -1.17
CA SER A 139 -14.78 6.79 -2.45
C SER A 139 -14.22 8.20 -2.54
N ALA A 140 -12.95 8.38 -2.83
CA ALA A 140 -12.36 9.72 -2.89
C ALA A 140 -11.44 9.85 -4.09
N THR A 141 -11.66 10.92 -4.86
CA THR A 141 -10.60 11.54 -5.65
C THR A 141 -9.83 12.46 -4.73
N GLY A 142 -8.50 12.43 -4.76
CA GLY A 142 -7.67 13.33 -3.97
C GLY A 142 -7.90 14.81 -4.32
N PRO A 143 -7.31 15.74 -3.54
CA PRO A 143 -6.30 15.48 -2.53
C PRO A 143 -6.89 15.05 -1.19
N PHE A 144 -6.28 14.05 -0.55
CA PHE A 144 -6.43 13.79 0.89
C PHE A 144 -5.20 13.05 1.43
N THR A 145 -4.89 13.23 2.70
CA THR A 145 -3.87 12.46 3.41
C THR A 145 -4.46 11.86 4.68
N CYS A 146 -4.10 10.61 4.98
CA CYS A 146 -4.44 9.90 6.21
C CYS A 146 -3.14 9.42 6.86
N GLY A 147 -2.89 9.84 8.09
CA GLY A 147 -1.74 9.44 8.91
C GLY A 147 -2.18 8.64 10.13
N MET A 148 -1.53 7.50 10.37
CA MET A 148 -1.70 6.68 11.56
C MET A 148 -0.63 7.08 12.58
N LEU A 149 -0.98 7.78 13.65
CA LEU A 149 -0.01 8.39 14.56
C LEU A 149 0.50 7.41 15.64
N PRO A 150 1.68 7.68 16.24
CA PRO A 150 2.22 6.88 17.35
C PRO A 150 1.30 6.74 18.55
N ASP A 151 0.43 7.73 18.79
CA ASP A 151 -0.48 7.80 19.94
C ASP A 151 -1.78 7.00 19.75
N GLY A 152 -1.97 6.36 18.59
CA GLY A 152 -3.15 5.53 18.31
C GLY A 152 -4.28 6.27 17.62
N SER A 153 -4.09 7.56 17.32
CA SER A 153 -5.04 8.36 16.56
C SER A 153 -4.83 8.23 15.04
N ILE A 154 -5.87 8.62 14.29
CA ILE A 154 -5.81 8.81 12.85
C ILE A 154 -6.06 10.28 12.57
N GLU A 155 -5.14 10.93 11.87
CA GLU A 155 -5.32 12.29 11.37
C GLU A 155 -5.56 12.30 9.87
N THR A 156 -6.46 13.18 9.43
CA THR A 156 -6.80 13.35 8.01
C THR A 156 -6.72 14.81 7.60
N TYR A 157 -6.14 15.08 6.44
CA TYR A 157 -5.93 16.42 5.87
C TYR A 157 -6.39 16.49 4.42
#